data_AF-A0A7Y2G8G0-F1
#
_entry.id   AF-A0A7Y2G8G0-F1
#
_cell.length_a   1.000
_cell.length_b   1.000
_cell.length_c   1.000
_cell.angle_alpha   90.00
_cell.angle_beta   90.00
_cell.angle_gamma   90.00
#
_symmetry.space_group_name_H-M   'P 1'
#
loop_
_entity.id
_entity.type
_entity.pdbx_description
1 polymer ?
#
loop_
_entity_poly.entity_id
_entity_poly.type
_entity_poly.pdbx_seq_one_letter_code
_entity_poly.pdbx_strand_id
1 'polypeptide(L)'
;MKKHRSRMPARGRTGRFGMLVVAGIAVLGGGAGCLSGNDAGASPAALAASTVEGESWVEAWDGAGGAGRLDADTIINSLGLDQDQAAVVTAAVAELQATIQEHRREMQGRGAKGGNRPGPEGMPGGFGEFESPMLAFLEEVVPVLDARQVESLVALVEDARGERGPRGPRGGRGEGAPGGRGPRGGGPHGGGGPHGGGFLARALQDLDLTSEQKSTLRDLGMESREEFRALREGFAEGSISAEQLRDNAKALREDMETQLATILTEDQVSVLEASLAEHREEVTQRRIDGLADGVERRTQFLIAVLQLDDAQAGAVSGVLQATVAERTSILEQLRDGGMEIEDALYAGYRLATQTAA
;
A
#
# COMPACT_ATOMS: atom_id res chain seq x y z
N MET A 1 -8.81 51.40 -6.25
CA MET A 1 -7.72 50.69 -6.96
C MET A 1 -8.19 49.27 -7.23
N LYS A 2 -8.58 48.96 -8.47
CA LYS A 2 -9.06 47.62 -8.87
C LYS A 2 -7.84 46.75 -9.20
N LYS A 3 -7.64 45.66 -8.46
CA LYS A 3 -6.57 44.68 -8.72
C LYS A 3 -6.92 43.87 -9.98
N HIS A 4 -6.20 44.11 -11.07
CA HIS A 4 -6.21 43.24 -12.24
C HIS A 4 -5.54 41.91 -11.88
N ARG A 5 -6.30 40.81 -11.93
CA ARG A 5 -5.73 39.47 -11.98
C ARG A 5 -5.25 39.23 -13.42
N SER A 6 -3.94 39.11 -13.61
CA SER A 6 -3.33 38.71 -14.88
C SER A 6 -3.79 37.30 -15.23
N ARG A 7 -4.45 37.16 -16.39
CA ARG A 7 -4.67 35.87 -17.04
C ARG A 7 -3.32 35.38 -17.57
N MET A 8 -2.91 34.18 -17.19
CA MET A 8 -1.79 33.48 -17.81
C MET A 8 -2.13 33.12 -19.27
N PRO A 9 -1.12 33.02 -20.16
CA PRO A 9 -1.34 32.67 -21.55
C PRO A 9 -1.75 31.21 -21.71
N ALA A 10 -2.81 30.99 -22.48
CA ALA A 10 -3.25 29.67 -22.91
C ALA A 10 -2.15 29.01 -23.77
N ARG A 11 -1.53 27.94 -23.27
CA ARG A 11 -0.74 27.02 -24.10
C ARG A 11 -1.72 26.20 -24.94
N GLY A 12 -1.69 26.39 -26.25
CA GLY A 12 -2.47 25.59 -27.18
C GLY A 12 -1.97 24.14 -27.18
N ARG A 13 -2.73 23.23 -26.54
CA ARG A 13 -2.62 21.78 -26.75
C ARG A 13 -3.64 21.39 -27.81
N THR A 14 -3.18 21.21 -29.04
CA THR A 14 -3.85 20.37 -30.04
C THR A 14 -3.26 18.97 -29.91
N GLY A 15 -4.06 17.98 -29.50
CA GLY A 15 -3.64 16.58 -29.57
C GLY A 15 -4.18 15.72 -28.43
N ARG A 16 -4.93 14.67 -28.81
CA ARG A 16 -5.31 13.49 -28.01
C ARG A 16 -5.72 13.78 -26.56
N PHE A 17 -7.03 13.90 -26.35
CA PHE A 17 -7.65 13.80 -25.02
C PHE A 17 -7.48 12.36 -24.52
N GLY A 18 -6.34 12.08 -23.90
CA GLY A 18 -6.17 10.95 -23.00
C GLY A 18 -6.80 11.36 -21.68
N MET A 19 -8.09 11.05 -21.53
CA MET A 19 -8.73 10.98 -20.23
C MET A 19 -7.90 10.02 -19.39
N LEU A 20 -7.65 10.34 -18.13
CA LEU A 20 -6.71 9.55 -17.32
C LEU A 20 -7.37 9.28 -15.98
N VAL A 21 -8.14 8.20 -15.92
CA VAL A 21 -8.83 7.78 -14.72
C VAL A 21 -7.86 7.01 -13.85
N VAL A 22 -7.38 7.68 -12.81
CA VAL A 22 -6.57 7.05 -11.77
C VAL A 22 -7.48 6.26 -10.82
N ALA A 23 -7.97 5.11 -11.28
CA ALA A 23 -8.46 4.05 -10.40
C ALA A 23 -7.34 3.02 -10.20
N GLY A 24 -6.23 3.44 -9.60
CA GLY A 24 -5.06 2.56 -9.48
C GLY A 24 -4.01 2.94 -8.44
N ILE A 25 -4.25 3.95 -7.59
CA ILE A 25 -3.26 4.37 -6.58
C ILE A 25 -3.53 3.80 -5.18
N ALA A 26 -4.59 2.99 -4.99
CA ALA A 26 -4.90 2.41 -3.67
C ALA A 26 -5.29 0.91 -3.69
N VAL A 27 -4.92 0.14 -4.73
CA VAL A 27 -5.34 -1.28 -4.86
C VAL A 27 -4.14 -2.24 -4.89
N LEU A 28 -2.98 -1.82 -4.37
CA LEU A 28 -1.81 -2.68 -4.11
C LEU A 28 -1.78 -3.24 -2.67
N GLY A 29 -2.91 -3.78 -2.21
CA GLY A 29 -3.03 -4.37 -0.87
C GLY A 29 -4.02 -5.53 -0.86
N GLY A 30 -3.53 -6.75 -1.04
CA GLY A 30 -4.35 -7.95 -0.96
C GLY A 30 -3.58 -9.19 -1.40
N GLY A 31 -2.69 -9.69 -0.53
CA GLY A 31 -2.17 -11.04 -0.66
C GLY A 31 -3.26 -12.03 -0.27
N ALA A 32 -3.74 -12.83 -1.21
CA ALA A 32 -4.54 -14.02 -0.94
C ALA A 32 -3.58 -15.22 -0.91
N GLY A 33 -3.49 -15.86 0.27
CA GLY A 33 -2.83 -17.14 0.42
C GLY A 33 -3.65 -18.25 -0.21
N CYS A 34 -2.97 -19.11 -0.97
CA CYS A 34 -3.32 -20.49 -1.28
C CYS A 34 -2.07 -21.18 -1.85
N LEU A 35 -1.16 -21.63 -0.99
CA LEU A 35 -0.16 -22.64 -1.35
C LEU A 35 -0.24 -23.79 -0.34
N SER A 36 -1.26 -24.65 -0.52
CA SER A 36 -1.18 -26.02 -0.03
C SER A 36 -0.84 -26.92 -1.22
N GLY A 37 0.44 -27.20 -1.39
CA GLY A 37 0.94 -28.12 -2.40
C GLY A 37 2.45 -28.24 -2.27
N ASN A 38 2.93 -29.43 -1.94
CA ASN A 38 4.34 -29.79 -1.78
C ASN A 38 5.13 -29.68 -3.10
N ASP A 39 5.41 -28.48 -3.57
CA ASP A 39 6.36 -28.24 -4.67
C ASP A 39 7.46 -27.28 -4.19
N ALA A 40 8.58 -27.88 -3.80
CA ALA A 40 9.84 -27.19 -3.53
C ALA A 40 10.40 -26.62 -4.85
N GLY A 41 9.98 -25.41 -5.20
CA GLY A 41 10.39 -24.76 -6.45
C GLY A 41 9.86 -23.35 -6.65
N ALA A 42 9.73 -22.54 -5.60
CA ALA A 42 9.50 -21.11 -5.81
C ALA A 42 10.77 -20.48 -6.44
N SER A 43 10.63 -19.95 -7.65
CA SER A 43 11.72 -19.24 -8.33
C SER A 43 12.12 -17.99 -7.53
N PRO A 44 13.42 -17.65 -7.38
CA PRO A 44 13.88 -16.42 -6.74
C PRO A 44 13.19 -15.14 -7.27
N ALA A 45 12.70 -15.16 -8.52
CA ALA A 45 11.94 -14.07 -9.12
C ALA A 45 10.59 -13.79 -8.43
N ALA A 46 9.93 -14.80 -7.84
CA ALA A 46 8.65 -14.63 -7.14
C ALA A 46 8.81 -13.92 -5.78
N LEU A 47 9.93 -14.16 -5.09
CA LEU A 47 10.29 -13.45 -3.84
C LEU A 47 10.75 -12.01 -4.11
N ALA A 48 11.42 -11.75 -5.25
CA ALA A 48 11.80 -10.41 -5.68
C ALA A 48 10.58 -9.54 -6.08
N ALA A 49 9.51 -10.15 -6.61
CA ALA A 49 8.29 -9.44 -7.00
C ALA A 49 7.46 -8.97 -5.79
N SER A 50 7.39 -9.75 -4.69
CA SER A 50 6.67 -9.35 -3.47
C SER A 50 7.39 -8.25 -2.66
N THR A 51 8.70 -8.09 -2.87
CA THR A 51 9.53 -7.07 -2.22
C THR A 51 9.50 -5.72 -2.93
N VAL A 52 8.92 -5.57 -4.12
CA VAL A 52 8.81 -4.25 -4.79
C VAL A 52 7.83 -3.30 -4.06
N GLU A 53 6.95 -3.81 -3.20
CA GLU A 53 5.89 -3.04 -2.52
C GLU A 53 6.20 -2.73 -1.05
N GLY A 54 7.23 -1.91 -0.79
CA GLY A 54 7.65 -1.52 0.57
C GLY A 54 6.58 -0.80 1.42
N GLU A 55 5.51 -0.30 0.80
CA GLU A 55 4.41 0.40 1.50
C GLU A 55 3.33 -0.59 2.04
N SER A 56 3.24 -1.82 1.51
CA SER A 56 2.17 -2.78 1.91
C SER A 56 2.47 -3.49 3.24
N TRP A 57 3.74 -3.54 3.66
CA TRP A 57 4.18 -4.22 4.88
C TRP A 57 3.70 -3.53 6.16
N VAL A 58 3.57 -2.20 6.14
CA VAL A 58 3.24 -1.35 7.31
C VAL A 58 1.72 -1.22 7.47
N GLU A 59 1.00 -0.90 6.40
CA GLU A 59 -0.47 -0.73 6.45
C GLU A 59 -1.21 -2.03 6.76
N ALA A 60 -0.70 -3.18 6.28
CA ALA A 60 -1.25 -4.49 6.59
C ALA A 60 -1.14 -4.82 8.09
N TRP A 61 -0.12 -4.30 8.78
CA TRP A 61 0.18 -4.63 10.16
C TRP A 61 -0.51 -3.70 11.17
N ASP A 62 -0.44 -2.38 10.97
CA ASP A 62 -0.94 -1.38 11.93
C ASP A 62 -2.47 -1.19 11.90
N GLY A 63 -3.11 -1.42 10.75
CA GLY A 63 -4.53 -1.06 10.54
C GLY A 63 -5.56 -1.98 11.22
N ALA A 64 -5.23 -3.24 11.53
CA ALA A 64 -6.27 -4.23 11.86
C ALA A 64 -5.86 -5.35 12.84
N GLY A 65 -5.07 -5.03 13.87
CA GLY A 65 -4.89 -5.91 15.03
C GLY A 65 -4.04 -7.16 14.79
N GLY A 66 -3.25 -7.20 13.71
CA GLY A 66 -2.31 -8.30 13.44
C GLY A 66 -1.17 -8.37 14.47
N ALA A 67 -0.71 -7.22 14.96
CA ALA A 67 0.30 -7.14 16.01
C ALA A 67 -0.10 -7.74 17.36
N GLY A 68 -1.41 -7.91 17.61
CA GLY A 68 -1.89 -8.62 18.80
C GLY A 68 -1.72 -10.13 18.73
N ARG A 69 -1.22 -10.68 17.61
CA ARG A 69 -1.04 -12.13 17.38
C ARG A 69 0.40 -12.59 17.37
N LEU A 70 1.37 -11.70 17.15
CA LEU A 70 2.77 -12.04 17.47
C LEU A 70 2.94 -11.89 18.98
N ASP A 71 2.63 -12.99 19.65
CA ASP A 71 2.92 -13.20 21.05
C ASP A 71 4.34 -13.77 21.21
N ALA A 72 5.07 -13.28 22.21
CA ALA A 72 6.45 -13.68 22.44
C ALA A 72 6.55 -15.18 22.69
N ASP A 73 5.63 -15.77 23.47
CA ASP A 73 5.63 -17.20 23.76
C ASP A 73 5.44 -18.03 22.49
N THR A 74 4.57 -17.58 21.59
CA THR A 74 4.33 -18.21 20.28
C THR A 74 5.62 -18.21 19.45
N ILE A 75 6.29 -17.06 19.33
CA ILE A 75 7.55 -16.95 18.58
C ILE A 75 8.63 -17.83 19.22
N ILE A 76 8.82 -17.75 20.53
CA ILE A 76 9.84 -18.51 21.28
C ILE A 76 9.65 -20.02 21.08
N ASN A 77 8.41 -20.51 21.24
CA ASN A 77 8.11 -21.93 21.12
C ASN A 77 8.21 -22.42 19.67
N SER A 78 7.78 -21.62 18.69
CA SER A 78 7.84 -21.98 17.26
C SER A 78 9.26 -22.01 16.72
N LEU A 79 10.14 -21.13 17.21
CA LEU A 79 11.54 -21.04 16.75
C LEU A 79 12.50 -21.92 17.57
N GLY A 80 12.04 -22.50 18.69
CA GLY A 80 12.89 -23.28 19.58
C GLY A 80 14.05 -22.46 20.16
N LEU A 81 13.77 -21.22 20.55
CA LEU A 81 14.79 -20.29 21.05
C LEU A 81 15.38 -20.77 22.38
N ASP A 82 16.68 -20.57 22.55
CA ASP A 82 17.31 -20.73 23.87
C ASP A 82 16.94 -19.59 24.83
N GLN A 83 17.39 -19.65 26.07
CA GLN A 83 17.03 -18.68 27.11
C GLN A 83 17.51 -17.26 26.78
N ASP A 84 18.68 -17.12 26.17
CA ASP A 84 19.28 -15.82 25.86
C ASP A 84 18.59 -15.19 24.64
N GLN A 85 18.35 -16.00 23.60
CA GLN A 85 17.56 -15.61 22.43
C GLN A 85 16.12 -15.22 22.82
N ALA A 86 15.48 -16.03 23.68
CA ALA A 86 14.12 -15.78 24.13
C ALA A 86 13.99 -14.46 24.90
N ALA A 87 15.00 -14.07 25.68
CA ALA A 87 15.01 -12.79 26.38
C ALA A 87 15.01 -11.61 25.40
N VAL A 88 15.84 -11.67 24.36
CA VAL A 88 15.92 -10.62 23.32
C VAL A 88 14.60 -10.54 22.54
N VAL A 89 14.08 -11.67 22.07
CA VAL A 89 12.79 -11.69 21.34
C VAL A 89 11.64 -11.19 22.20
N THR A 90 11.61 -11.53 23.49
CA THR A 90 10.57 -11.01 24.41
C THR A 90 10.62 -9.50 24.53
N ALA A 91 11.83 -8.93 24.68
CA ALA A 91 12.02 -7.48 24.76
C ALA A 91 11.58 -6.78 23.47
N ALA A 92 12.04 -7.28 22.32
CA ALA A 92 11.71 -6.74 21.00
C ALA A 92 10.19 -6.80 20.70
N VAL A 93 9.51 -7.92 21.05
CA VAL A 93 8.04 -8.02 20.91
C VAL A 93 7.33 -7.03 21.82
N ALA A 94 7.80 -6.83 23.06
CA ALA A 94 7.20 -5.87 23.98
C ALA A 94 7.34 -4.43 23.47
N GLU A 95 8.49 -4.07 22.91
CA GLU A 95 8.74 -2.77 22.28
C GLU A 95 7.86 -2.57 21.04
N LEU A 96 7.82 -3.55 20.14
CA LEU A 96 6.91 -3.54 18.98
C LEU A 96 5.46 -3.28 19.40
N GLN A 97 4.97 -4.01 20.41
CA GLN A 97 3.61 -3.83 20.92
C GLN A 97 3.40 -2.46 21.56
N ALA A 98 4.40 -1.91 22.27
CA ALA A 98 4.33 -0.58 22.87
C ALA A 98 4.25 0.51 21.80
N THR A 99 5.09 0.45 20.77
CA THR A 99 5.10 1.39 19.64
C THR A 99 3.77 1.36 18.89
N ILE A 100 3.22 0.17 18.63
CA ILE A 100 1.92 0.02 17.97
C ILE A 100 0.77 0.55 18.86
N GLN A 101 0.84 0.31 20.17
CA GLN A 101 -0.12 0.88 21.13
C GLN A 101 -0.07 2.41 21.17
N GLU A 102 1.11 3.00 21.18
CA GLU A 102 1.30 4.44 21.17
C GLU A 102 0.78 5.06 19.87
N HIS A 103 1.16 4.51 18.72
CA HIS A 103 0.66 4.93 17.42
C HIS A 103 -0.88 4.85 17.36
N ARG A 104 -1.45 3.77 17.89
CA ARG A 104 -2.91 3.62 17.99
C ARG A 104 -3.54 4.66 18.91
N ARG A 105 -2.92 5.01 20.03
CA ARG A 105 -3.39 6.08 20.95
C ARG A 105 -3.34 7.44 20.27
N GLU A 106 -2.29 7.72 19.51
CA GLU A 106 -2.18 8.95 18.73
C GLU A 106 -3.32 9.05 17.70
N MET A 107 -3.55 7.98 16.94
CA MET A 107 -4.61 7.90 15.95
C MET A 107 -6.01 8.02 16.57
N GLN A 108 -6.25 7.39 17.72
CA GLN A 108 -7.50 7.54 18.47
C GLN A 108 -7.67 8.96 19.02
N GLY A 109 -6.60 9.59 19.49
CA GLY A 109 -6.58 10.98 19.95
C GLY A 109 -6.93 11.98 18.85
N ARG A 110 -6.49 11.71 17.61
CA ARG A 110 -6.86 12.48 16.42
C ARG A 110 -8.34 12.30 16.05
N GLY A 111 -8.87 11.06 16.12
CA GLY A 111 -10.27 10.76 15.80
C GLY A 111 -11.30 11.25 16.84
N ALA A 112 -10.94 11.30 18.13
CA ALA A 112 -11.86 11.73 19.19
C ALA A 112 -12.21 13.23 19.14
N LYS A 113 -11.32 14.06 18.59
CA LYS A 113 -11.58 15.49 18.36
C LYS A 113 -12.13 15.69 16.94
N GLY A 114 -13.31 15.14 16.66
CA GLY A 114 -14.01 15.15 15.35
C GLY A 114 -14.36 16.52 14.73
N GLY A 115 -13.54 17.54 14.95
CA GLY A 115 -13.52 18.76 14.17
C GLY A 115 -12.56 18.60 13.00
N ASN A 116 -13.03 19.03 11.83
CA ASN A 116 -12.32 19.18 10.57
C ASN A 116 -11.16 20.20 10.67
N ARG A 117 -10.31 20.08 11.68
CA ARG A 117 -9.15 20.95 11.85
C ARG A 117 -8.17 20.56 10.76
N PRO A 118 -7.81 21.48 9.85
CA PRO A 118 -6.66 21.25 8.98
C PRO A 118 -5.49 20.88 9.89
N GLY A 119 -4.79 19.80 9.56
CA GLY A 119 -3.57 19.43 10.28
C GLY A 119 -2.66 20.65 10.38
N PRO A 120 -1.85 20.78 11.45
CA PRO A 120 -0.94 21.91 11.58
C PRO A 120 -0.13 22.05 10.29
N GLU A 121 -0.25 23.22 9.64
CA GLU A 121 0.53 23.59 8.46
C GLU A 121 2.01 23.31 8.73
N GLY A 122 2.58 22.32 8.04
CA GLY A 122 3.99 21.94 8.16
C GLY A 122 4.28 20.57 8.78
N MET A 123 3.27 19.83 9.27
CA MET A 123 3.46 18.39 9.54
C MET A 123 3.31 17.61 8.23
N PRO A 124 4.33 16.87 7.76
CA PRO A 124 4.21 16.02 6.58
C PRO A 124 3.07 15.03 6.82
N GLY A 125 1.95 15.23 6.12
CA GLY A 125 0.70 14.48 6.30
C GLY A 125 0.71 13.06 5.74
N GLY A 126 1.89 12.49 5.50
CA GLY A 126 2.07 11.07 5.20
C GLY A 126 2.66 10.38 6.42
N PHE A 127 2.66 9.06 6.42
CA PHE A 127 3.54 8.25 7.27
C PHE A 127 5.03 8.47 6.90
N GLY A 128 5.46 9.73 6.76
CA GLY A 128 6.83 10.12 6.53
C GLY A 128 7.59 9.95 7.83
N GLU A 129 8.70 9.22 7.75
CA GLU A 129 9.75 9.05 8.76
C GLU A 129 9.48 8.12 9.94
N PHE A 130 8.27 7.57 10.15
CA PHE A 130 8.15 6.46 11.10
C PHE A 130 8.69 5.18 10.46
N GLU A 131 9.90 4.78 10.85
CA GLU A 131 10.37 3.42 10.64
C GLU A 131 9.27 2.45 11.05
N SER A 132 8.93 1.52 10.16
CA SER A 132 7.94 0.49 10.45
C SER A 132 8.33 -0.19 11.77
N PRO A 133 7.47 -0.21 12.80
CA PRO A 133 7.79 -0.87 14.06
C PRO A 133 8.26 -2.32 13.84
N MET A 134 7.74 -2.98 12.80
CA MET A 134 8.17 -4.32 12.38
C MET A 134 9.61 -4.36 11.87
N LEU A 135 10.09 -3.35 11.16
CA LEU A 135 11.48 -3.33 10.70
C LEU A 135 12.45 -3.18 11.88
N ALA A 136 12.14 -2.28 12.82
CA ALA A 136 12.92 -2.15 14.06
C ALA A 136 12.95 -3.47 14.86
N PHE A 137 11.80 -4.14 14.97
CA PHE A 137 11.73 -5.48 15.57
C PHE A 137 12.62 -6.50 14.87
N LEU A 138 12.58 -6.55 13.53
CA LEU A 138 13.42 -7.49 12.76
C LEU A 138 14.91 -7.16 12.89
N GLU A 139 15.27 -5.89 12.92
CA GLU A 139 16.66 -5.43 13.10
C GLU A 139 17.23 -5.87 14.46
N GLU A 140 16.42 -5.83 15.52
CA GLU A 140 16.84 -6.28 16.85
C GLU A 140 16.91 -7.81 16.98
N VAL A 141 15.96 -8.53 16.37
CA VAL A 141 15.83 -9.98 16.55
C VAL A 141 16.74 -10.78 15.62
N VAL A 142 16.91 -10.36 14.35
CA VAL A 142 17.68 -11.13 13.36
C VAL A 142 19.13 -11.46 13.80
N PRO A 143 19.90 -10.54 14.43
CA PRO A 143 21.28 -10.83 14.82
C PRO A 143 21.44 -11.94 15.86
N VAL A 144 20.39 -12.25 16.63
CA VAL A 144 20.43 -13.31 17.65
C VAL A 144 19.88 -14.65 17.16
N LEU A 145 19.29 -14.68 15.96
CA LEU A 145 18.72 -15.89 15.36
C LEU A 145 19.69 -16.54 14.39
N ASP A 146 19.64 -17.86 14.29
CA ASP A 146 20.28 -18.58 13.18
C ASP A 146 19.44 -18.52 11.90
N ALA A 147 20.02 -18.94 10.77
CA ALA A 147 19.37 -18.88 9.47
C ALA A 147 18.01 -19.63 9.41
N ARG A 148 17.89 -20.79 10.08
CA ARG A 148 16.64 -21.56 10.09
C ARG A 148 15.58 -20.88 10.96
N GLN A 149 16.00 -20.26 12.06
CA GLN A 149 15.13 -19.48 12.92
C GLN A 149 14.63 -18.22 12.21
N VAL A 150 15.47 -17.54 11.43
CA VAL A 150 15.04 -16.41 10.59
C VAL A 150 14.01 -16.86 9.54
N GLU A 151 14.25 -17.94 8.81
CA GLU A 151 13.28 -18.50 7.85
C GLU A 151 11.93 -18.81 8.52
N SER A 152 11.97 -19.43 9.71
CA SER A 152 10.78 -19.78 10.48
C SER A 152 10.06 -18.54 11.03
N LEU A 153 10.79 -17.50 11.42
CA LEU A 153 10.23 -16.22 11.86
C LEU A 153 9.51 -15.53 10.70
N VAL A 154 10.11 -15.50 9.51
CA VAL A 154 9.49 -14.95 8.30
C VAL A 154 8.20 -15.70 7.99
N ALA A 155 8.22 -17.04 7.99
CA ALA A 155 7.03 -17.86 7.78
C ALA A 155 5.94 -17.58 8.82
N LEU A 156 6.30 -17.42 10.10
CA LEU A 156 5.37 -17.08 11.16
C LEU A 156 4.75 -15.68 10.98
N VAL A 157 5.57 -14.69 10.57
CA VAL A 157 5.08 -13.34 10.27
C VAL A 157 4.14 -13.35 9.06
N GLU A 158 4.42 -14.16 8.05
CA GLU A 158 3.54 -14.37 6.89
C GLU A 158 2.24 -15.07 7.27
N ASP A 159 2.28 -16.10 8.11
CA ASP A 159 1.08 -16.80 8.58
C ASP A 159 0.20 -15.90 9.46
N ALA A 160 0.82 -15.13 10.35
CA ALA A 160 0.12 -14.12 11.15
C ALA A 160 -0.56 -13.04 10.28
N ARG A 161 -0.07 -12.82 9.05
CA ARG A 161 -0.74 -11.98 8.03
C ARG A 161 -1.84 -12.73 7.29
N GLY A 162 -1.58 -13.97 6.88
CA GLY A 162 -2.48 -14.82 6.08
C GLY A 162 -3.73 -15.28 6.82
N GLU A 163 -3.66 -15.45 8.14
CA GLU A 163 -4.83 -15.77 8.97
C GLU A 163 -5.86 -14.63 9.10
N ARG A 164 -5.70 -13.53 8.34
CA ARG A 164 -6.88 -12.77 7.89
C ARG A 164 -7.65 -13.64 6.89
N GLY A 165 -8.24 -14.74 7.39
CA GLY A 165 -9.23 -15.49 6.66
C GLY A 165 -10.28 -14.52 6.09
N PRO A 166 -10.87 -14.85 4.93
CA PRO A 166 -11.86 -13.99 4.28
C PRO A 166 -12.84 -13.54 5.34
N ARG A 167 -12.91 -12.21 5.59
CA ARG A 167 -13.76 -11.61 6.62
C ARG A 167 -15.08 -12.36 6.62
N GLY A 168 -15.28 -13.23 7.60
CA GLY A 168 -16.45 -14.12 7.62
C GLY A 168 -17.69 -13.26 7.40
N PRO A 169 -18.67 -13.75 6.62
CA PRO A 169 -19.85 -12.96 6.26
C PRO A 169 -20.38 -12.32 7.54
N ARG A 170 -20.39 -10.98 7.55
CA ARG A 170 -20.73 -10.14 8.70
C ARG A 170 -22.09 -10.59 9.20
N GLY A 171 -22.07 -11.50 10.18
CA GLY A 171 -23.21 -12.32 10.55
C GLY A 171 -24.33 -11.44 11.07
N GLY A 172 -25.46 -11.52 10.37
CA GLY A 172 -26.82 -11.39 10.89
C GLY A 172 -27.02 -10.40 12.03
N ARG A 173 -27.32 -9.16 11.68
CA ARG A 173 -28.18 -8.33 12.52
C ARG A 173 -29.59 -8.91 12.45
N GLY A 174 -30.03 -9.61 13.49
CA GLY A 174 -31.42 -10.05 13.70
C GLY A 174 -31.52 -11.57 13.82
N GLU A 175 -32.30 -12.15 14.72
CA GLU A 175 -33.49 -11.66 15.42
C GLU A 175 -33.61 -12.33 16.81
N GLY A 176 -34.15 -11.59 17.79
CA GLY A 176 -34.74 -12.20 18.98
C GLY A 176 -33.97 -12.07 20.29
N ALA A 177 -33.91 -10.86 20.85
CA ALA A 177 -33.85 -10.70 22.31
C ALA A 177 -34.50 -9.37 22.72
N PRO A 178 -35.77 -9.38 23.18
CA PRO A 178 -36.40 -8.21 23.76
C PRO A 178 -36.03 -8.13 25.24
N GLY A 179 -35.19 -7.16 25.61
CA GLY A 179 -34.97 -6.81 27.02
C GLY A 179 -33.50 -6.63 27.36
N GLY A 180 -33.03 -5.38 27.27
CA GLY A 180 -31.66 -5.06 27.66
C GLY A 180 -31.24 -3.69 27.17
N ARG A 181 -31.94 -2.63 27.63
CA ARG A 181 -31.57 -1.24 27.39
C ARG A 181 -30.40 -0.87 28.33
N GLY A 182 -29.24 -1.48 28.12
CA GLY A 182 -27.99 -0.99 28.68
C GLY A 182 -27.49 0.22 27.86
N PRO A 183 -26.83 1.21 28.48
CA PRO A 183 -26.22 2.32 27.75
C PRO A 183 -25.14 1.75 26.83
N ARG A 184 -25.47 1.68 25.53
CA ARG A 184 -24.54 1.35 24.46
C ARG A 184 -23.43 2.40 24.45
N GLY A 185 -22.33 2.09 25.12
CA GLY A 185 -21.02 2.65 24.79
C GLY A 185 -20.71 2.23 23.36
N GLY A 186 -20.90 3.16 22.43
CA GLY A 186 -20.52 3.02 21.03
C GLY A 186 -19.00 2.92 20.96
N GLY A 187 -18.50 1.70 21.10
CA GLY A 187 -17.10 1.40 20.83
C GLY A 187 -16.80 1.75 19.38
N PRO A 188 -15.77 2.58 19.12
CA PRO A 188 -15.40 3.00 17.77
C PRO A 188 -15.12 1.75 16.95
N HIS A 189 -15.98 1.49 15.97
CA HIS A 189 -15.81 0.40 15.03
C HIS A 189 -14.44 0.52 14.37
N GLY A 190 -13.69 -0.58 14.41
CA GLY A 190 -12.27 -0.60 14.13
C GLY A 190 -11.88 -0.06 12.76
N GLY A 191 -10.79 0.71 12.75
CA GLY A 191 -9.68 0.60 11.79
C GLY A 191 -9.95 0.89 10.32
N GLY A 192 -11.15 1.27 9.92
CA GLY A 192 -11.37 1.99 8.68
C GLY A 192 -11.41 3.47 9.01
N GLY A 193 -10.29 4.18 8.86
CA GLY A 193 -10.27 5.63 9.03
C GLY A 193 -11.41 6.29 8.21
N PRO A 194 -11.88 7.49 8.58
CA PRO A 194 -13.04 8.17 7.95
C PRO A 194 -12.96 8.42 6.43
N HIS A 195 -11.89 7.97 5.78
CA HIS A 195 -11.58 8.13 4.35
C HIS A 195 -11.27 6.80 3.66
N GLY A 196 -11.87 5.68 4.07
CA GLY A 196 -11.72 4.38 3.38
C GLY A 196 -12.20 4.33 1.92
N GLY A 197 -12.63 5.46 1.36
CA GLY A 197 -12.68 5.64 -0.09
C GLY A 197 -11.35 6.21 -0.54
N GLY A 198 -10.55 5.42 -1.25
CA GLY A 198 -9.30 5.88 -1.87
C GLY A 198 -9.49 7.16 -2.69
N PHE A 199 -8.40 7.81 -3.10
CA PHE A 199 -8.41 9.15 -3.71
C PHE A 199 -9.58 9.44 -4.67
N LEU A 200 -9.91 8.52 -5.56
CA LEU A 200 -11.05 8.65 -6.50
C LEU A 200 -12.37 8.98 -5.79
N ALA A 201 -12.66 8.35 -4.65
CA ALA A 201 -13.86 8.64 -3.88
C ALA A 201 -13.88 10.07 -3.32
N ARG A 202 -12.72 10.67 -3.05
CA ARG A 202 -12.59 12.07 -2.65
C ARG A 202 -12.79 12.99 -3.86
N ALA A 203 -12.13 12.69 -4.98
CA ALA A 203 -12.33 13.46 -6.22
C ALA A 203 -13.79 13.46 -6.69
N LEU A 204 -14.49 12.33 -6.54
CA LEU A 204 -15.92 12.22 -6.84
C LEU A 204 -16.84 12.94 -5.83
N GLN A 205 -16.37 13.21 -4.60
CA GLN A 205 -17.15 13.99 -3.62
C GLN A 205 -17.22 15.47 -3.98
N ASP A 206 -16.18 15.97 -4.66
CA ASP A 206 -16.11 17.36 -5.13
C ASP A 206 -16.95 17.58 -6.40
N LEU A 207 -17.45 16.50 -7.01
CA LEU A 207 -18.39 16.55 -8.11
C LEU A 207 -19.83 16.59 -7.56
N ASP A 208 -20.65 17.52 -8.06
CA ASP A 208 -22.08 17.61 -7.78
C ASP A 208 -22.87 16.48 -8.47
N LEU A 209 -22.57 15.22 -8.12
CA LEU A 209 -23.14 14.04 -8.75
C LEU A 209 -24.60 13.83 -8.32
N THR A 210 -25.45 13.46 -9.28
CA THR A 210 -26.83 13.04 -9.01
C THR A 210 -26.84 11.69 -8.27
N SER A 211 -27.96 11.36 -7.62
CA SER A 211 -28.12 10.06 -6.95
C SER A 211 -27.98 8.89 -7.92
N GLU A 212 -28.44 9.04 -9.17
CA GLU A 212 -28.32 8.04 -10.22
C GLU A 212 -26.86 7.86 -10.63
N GLN A 213 -26.14 8.94 -10.95
CA GLN A 213 -24.70 8.90 -11.25
C GLN A 213 -23.90 8.23 -10.14
N LYS A 214 -24.17 8.57 -8.86
CA LYS A 214 -23.52 7.95 -7.70
C LYS A 214 -23.75 6.44 -7.61
N SER A 215 -24.95 5.97 -7.99
CA SER A 215 -25.25 4.54 -8.02
C SER A 215 -24.47 3.85 -9.14
N THR A 216 -24.55 4.37 -10.37
CA THR A 216 -23.87 3.79 -11.53
C THR A 216 -22.35 3.78 -11.35
N LEU A 217 -21.76 4.85 -10.82
CA LEU A 217 -20.33 4.92 -10.49
C LEU A 217 -19.92 3.89 -9.44
N ARG A 218 -20.80 3.59 -8.47
CA ARG A 218 -20.53 2.57 -7.47
C ARG A 218 -20.49 1.18 -8.11
N ASP A 219 -21.47 0.90 -8.97
CA ASP A 219 -21.56 -0.40 -9.65
C ASP A 219 -20.36 -0.61 -10.59
N LEU A 220 -20.03 0.41 -11.40
CA LEU A 220 -18.81 0.44 -12.21
C LEU A 220 -17.55 0.21 -11.37
N GLY A 221 -17.43 0.93 -10.24
CA GLY A 221 -16.29 0.77 -9.34
C GLY A 221 -16.20 -0.60 -8.66
N MET A 222 -17.31 -1.35 -8.52
CA MET A 222 -17.28 -2.73 -8.01
C MET A 222 -16.84 -3.69 -9.10
N GLU A 223 -17.39 -3.57 -10.30
CA GLU A 223 -17.02 -4.37 -11.47
C GLU A 223 -15.53 -4.25 -11.79
N SER A 224 -15.02 -3.02 -11.96
CA SER A 224 -13.60 -2.81 -12.26
C SER A 224 -12.69 -3.37 -11.16
N ARG A 225 -13.10 -3.34 -9.89
CA ARG A 225 -12.32 -3.95 -8.79
C ARG A 225 -12.25 -5.47 -8.89
N GLU A 226 -13.32 -6.12 -9.34
CA GLU A 226 -13.33 -7.57 -9.56
C GLU A 226 -12.44 -7.95 -10.74
N GLU A 227 -12.49 -7.18 -11.83
CA GLU A 227 -11.63 -7.39 -13.00
C GLU A 227 -10.14 -7.18 -12.66
N PHE A 228 -9.80 -6.09 -11.98
CA PHE A 228 -8.43 -5.87 -11.49
C PHE A 228 -7.97 -6.97 -10.52
N ARG A 229 -8.87 -7.50 -9.69
CA ARG A 229 -8.55 -8.63 -8.81
C ARG A 229 -8.22 -9.88 -9.63
N ALA A 230 -9.04 -10.20 -10.63
CA ALA A 230 -8.81 -11.36 -11.50
C ALA A 230 -7.48 -11.24 -12.26
N LEU A 231 -7.14 -10.06 -12.76
CA LEU A 231 -5.83 -9.81 -13.39
C LEU A 231 -4.66 -10.04 -12.41
N ARG A 232 -4.78 -9.56 -11.17
CA ARG A 232 -3.77 -9.82 -10.14
C ARG A 232 -3.65 -11.31 -9.83
N GLU A 233 -4.76 -11.99 -9.62
CA GLU A 233 -4.79 -13.42 -9.31
C GLU A 233 -4.12 -14.21 -10.44
N GLY A 234 -4.47 -13.92 -11.70
CA GLY A 234 -3.84 -14.56 -12.85
C GLY A 234 -2.33 -14.30 -12.93
N PHE A 235 -1.86 -13.09 -12.60
CA PHE A 235 -0.43 -12.80 -12.56
C PHE A 235 0.28 -13.54 -11.43
N ALA A 236 -0.32 -13.57 -10.22
CA ALA A 236 0.22 -14.28 -9.07
C ALA A 236 0.30 -15.79 -9.29
N GLU A 237 -0.67 -16.37 -10.01
CA GLU A 237 -0.70 -17.78 -10.42
C GLU A 237 0.24 -18.08 -11.60
N GLY A 238 0.84 -17.05 -12.23
CA GLY A 238 1.67 -17.19 -13.42
C GLY A 238 0.88 -17.56 -14.68
N SER A 239 -0.46 -17.43 -14.66
CA SER A 239 -1.31 -17.69 -15.83
C SER A 239 -1.28 -16.54 -16.84
N ILE A 240 -0.86 -15.33 -16.43
CA ILE A 240 -0.53 -14.21 -17.34
C ILE A 240 0.86 -13.64 -17.03
N SER A 241 1.54 -13.12 -18.06
CA SER A 241 2.84 -12.45 -17.92
C SER A 241 2.70 -11.01 -17.40
N ALA A 242 3.82 -10.38 -17.02
CA ALA A 242 3.84 -8.98 -16.60
C ALA A 242 3.42 -8.02 -17.74
N GLU A 243 3.77 -8.34 -18.99
CA GLU A 243 3.35 -7.60 -20.19
C GLU A 243 1.84 -7.73 -20.39
N GLN A 244 1.30 -8.94 -20.24
CA GLN A 244 -0.15 -9.16 -20.36
C GLN A 244 -0.92 -8.46 -19.23
N LEU A 245 -0.40 -8.48 -18.00
CA LEU A 245 -0.97 -7.72 -16.89
C LEU A 245 -1.01 -6.22 -17.21
N ARG A 246 0.09 -5.65 -17.71
CA ARG A 246 0.16 -4.23 -18.13
C ARG A 246 -0.88 -3.93 -19.22
N ASP A 247 -0.91 -4.71 -20.27
CA ASP A 247 -1.77 -4.47 -21.44
C ASP A 247 -3.26 -4.63 -21.08
N ASN A 248 -3.60 -5.64 -20.27
CA ASN A 248 -4.97 -5.84 -19.79
C ASN A 248 -5.41 -4.74 -18.81
N ALA A 249 -4.52 -4.30 -17.90
CA ALA A 249 -4.80 -3.19 -16.99
C ALA A 249 -5.05 -1.89 -17.75
N LYS A 250 -4.27 -1.63 -18.81
CA LYS A 250 -4.44 -0.46 -19.67
C LYS A 250 -5.78 -0.50 -20.41
N ALA A 251 -6.13 -1.64 -21.00
CA ALA A 251 -7.42 -1.82 -21.67
C ALA A 251 -8.60 -1.61 -20.70
N LEU A 252 -8.49 -2.13 -19.47
CA LEU A 252 -9.50 -1.94 -18.43
C LEU A 252 -9.64 -0.45 -18.03
N ARG A 253 -8.54 0.29 -17.93
CA ARG A 253 -8.58 1.73 -17.66
C ARG A 253 -9.27 2.50 -18.79
N GLU A 254 -8.92 2.21 -20.05
CA GLU A 254 -9.53 2.85 -21.24
C GLU A 254 -11.04 2.57 -21.34
N ASP A 255 -11.47 1.34 -20.99
CA ASP A 255 -12.89 1.00 -20.92
C ASP A 255 -13.61 1.80 -19.83
N MET A 256 -13.06 1.81 -18.61
CA MET A 256 -13.62 2.56 -17.48
C MET A 256 -13.69 4.07 -17.78
N GLU A 257 -12.72 4.64 -18.50
CA GLU A 257 -12.77 6.02 -19.01
C GLU A 257 -13.96 6.26 -19.93
N THR A 258 -14.20 5.35 -20.87
CA THR A 258 -15.34 5.41 -21.79
C THR A 258 -16.67 5.35 -21.04
N GLN A 259 -16.76 4.46 -20.04
CA GLN A 259 -17.95 4.35 -19.19
C GLN A 259 -18.15 5.61 -18.33
N LEU A 260 -17.08 6.17 -17.77
CA LEU A 260 -17.14 7.41 -16.99
C LEU A 260 -17.60 8.60 -17.81
N ALA A 261 -17.12 8.74 -19.05
CA ALA A 261 -17.56 9.79 -19.97
C ALA A 261 -19.05 9.67 -20.36
N THR A 262 -19.63 8.47 -20.24
CA THR A 262 -21.07 8.23 -20.46
C THR A 262 -21.91 8.61 -19.24
N ILE A 263 -21.38 8.41 -18.04
CA ILE A 263 -22.07 8.69 -16.77
C ILE A 263 -21.98 10.17 -16.38
N LEU A 264 -20.81 10.78 -16.61
CA LEU A 264 -20.49 12.14 -16.20
C LEU A 264 -20.77 13.14 -17.33
N THR A 265 -21.05 14.38 -16.94
CA THR A 265 -21.06 15.51 -17.89
C THR A 265 -19.64 15.90 -18.29
N GLU A 266 -19.47 16.55 -19.44
CA GLU A 266 -18.15 17.04 -19.91
C GLU A 266 -17.45 17.94 -18.88
N ASP A 267 -18.22 18.82 -18.21
CA ASP A 267 -17.70 19.67 -17.13
C ASP A 267 -17.21 18.84 -15.92
N GLN A 268 -17.97 17.81 -15.51
CA GLN A 268 -17.59 16.92 -14.41
C GLN A 268 -16.35 16.09 -14.76
N VAL A 269 -16.24 15.63 -16.00
CA VAL A 269 -15.05 14.96 -16.53
C VAL A 269 -13.83 15.86 -16.41
N SER A 270 -13.92 17.12 -16.85
CA SER A 270 -12.80 18.05 -16.79
C SER A 270 -12.34 18.33 -15.35
N VAL A 271 -13.28 18.45 -14.40
CA VAL A 271 -12.94 18.60 -12.98
C VAL A 271 -12.28 17.34 -12.43
N LEU A 272 -12.80 16.16 -12.78
CA LEU A 272 -12.22 14.89 -12.36
C LEU A 272 -10.79 14.72 -12.88
N GLU A 273 -10.54 15.00 -14.16
CA GLU A 273 -9.21 14.95 -14.77
C GLU A 273 -8.21 15.87 -14.08
N ALA A 274 -8.62 17.11 -13.77
CA ALA A 274 -7.78 18.06 -13.05
C ALA A 274 -7.41 17.55 -11.65
N SER A 275 -8.39 17.03 -10.90
CA SER A 275 -8.15 16.45 -9.57
C SER A 275 -7.22 15.23 -9.64
N LEU A 276 -7.39 14.37 -10.64
CA LEU A 276 -6.54 13.19 -10.83
C LEU A 276 -5.11 13.56 -11.21
N ALA A 277 -4.92 14.62 -12.02
CA ALA A 277 -3.61 15.14 -12.36
C ALA A 277 -2.89 15.74 -11.13
N GLU A 278 -3.59 16.57 -10.35
CA GLU A 278 -3.04 17.15 -9.11
C GLU A 278 -2.62 16.06 -8.12
N HIS A 279 -3.46 15.04 -7.92
CA HIS A 279 -3.13 13.95 -7.02
C HIS A 279 -1.98 13.09 -7.51
N ARG A 280 -1.89 12.86 -8.83
CA ARG A 280 -0.73 12.18 -9.41
C ARG A 280 0.54 12.96 -9.11
N GLU A 281 0.53 14.27 -9.32
CA GLU A 281 1.66 15.13 -9.01
C GLU A 281 2.07 15.01 -7.53
N GLU A 282 1.11 15.13 -6.63
CA GLU A 282 1.33 15.02 -5.19
C GLU A 282 1.92 13.66 -4.79
N VAL A 283 1.35 12.55 -5.28
CA VAL A 283 1.79 11.20 -4.92
C VAL A 283 3.15 10.87 -5.53
N THR A 284 3.37 11.23 -6.80
CA THR A 284 4.66 11.00 -7.46
C THR A 284 5.76 11.82 -6.82
N GLN A 285 5.50 13.08 -6.47
CA GLN A 285 6.48 13.91 -5.76
C GLN A 285 6.84 13.32 -4.39
N ARG A 286 5.83 12.91 -3.60
CA ARG A 286 6.08 12.22 -2.32
C ARG A 286 6.94 10.96 -2.48
N ARG A 287 6.70 10.19 -3.55
CA ARG A 287 7.50 8.99 -3.85
C ARG A 287 8.92 9.32 -4.27
N ILE A 288 9.13 10.39 -5.04
CA ILE A 288 10.46 10.87 -5.42
C ILE A 288 11.23 11.29 -4.17
N ASP A 289 10.60 12.11 -3.32
CA ASP A 289 11.24 12.65 -2.11
C ASP A 289 11.67 11.54 -1.14
N GLY A 290 10.87 10.48 -1.00
CA GLY A 290 11.16 9.34 -0.11
C GLY A 290 11.95 8.19 -0.75
N LEU A 291 12.31 8.27 -2.03
CA LEU A 291 12.88 7.14 -2.76
C LEU A 291 14.27 6.75 -2.24
N ALA A 292 15.16 7.74 -2.03
CA ALA A 292 16.52 7.50 -1.58
C ALA A 292 16.53 6.83 -0.20
N ASP A 293 15.78 7.39 0.75
CA ASP A 293 15.65 6.84 2.10
C ASP A 293 15.02 5.44 2.08
N GLY A 294 14.05 5.21 1.21
CA GLY A 294 13.43 3.90 1.02
C GLY A 294 14.41 2.84 0.51
N VAL A 295 15.30 3.22 -0.41
CA VAL A 295 16.39 2.36 -0.88
C VAL A 295 17.40 2.10 0.23
N GLU A 296 17.80 3.12 0.99
CA GLU A 296 18.72 2.97 2.12
C GLU A 296 18.17 2.02 3.19
N ARG A 297 16.92 2.19 3.62
CA ARG A 297 16.28 1.28 4.59
C ARG A 297 16.25 -0.17 4.09
N ARG A 298 15.98 -0.38 2.80
CA ARG A 298 16.00 -1.73 2.20
C ARG A 298 17.41 -2.31 2.18
N THR A 299 18.42 -1.50 1.88
CA THR A 299 19.81 -1.92 1.92
C THR A 299 20.19 -2.38 3.32
N GLN A 300 19.89 -1.59 4.36
CA GLN A 300 20.18 -1.95 5.76
C GLN A 300 19.48 -3.24 6.16
N PHE A 301 18.20 -3.39 5.78
CA PHE A 301 17.45 -4.62 6.00
C PHE A 301 18.14 -5.85 5.37
N LEU A 302 18.57 -5.75 4.11
CA LEU A 302 19.24 -6.86 3.43
C LEU A 302 20.61 -7.18 4.04
N ILE A 303 21.38 -6.17 4.45
CA ILE A 303 22.65 -6.35 5.16
C ILE A 303 22.42 -7.15 6.45
N ALA A 304 21.42 -6.76 7.23
CA ALA A 304 21.08 -7.42 8.48
C ALA A 304 20.60 -8.86 8.27
N VAL A 305 19.64 -9.06 7.35
CA VAL A 305 19.02 -10.38 7.10
C VAL A 305 19.99 -11.38 6.49
N LEU A 306 20.86 -10.94 5.58
CA LEU A 306 21.79 -11.82 4.89
C LEU A 306 23.15 -11.90 5.58
N GLN A 307 23.34 -11.20 6.71
CA GLN A 307 24.59 -11.12 7.46
C GLN A 307 25.79 -10.80 6.56
N LEU A 308 25.61 -9.79 5.69
CA LEU A 308 26.62 -9.43 4.70
C LEU A 308 27.84 -8.81 5.38
N ASP A 309 29.04 -9.20 4.94
CA ASP A 309 30.26 -8.49 5.32
C ASP A 309 30.33 -7.09 4.68
N ASP A 310 31.26 -6.24 5.12
CA ASP A 310 31.40 -4.86 4.62
C ASP A 310 31.54 -4.78 3.08
N ALA A 311 32.22 -5.76 2.46
CA ALA A 311 32.43 -5.78 1.03
C ALA A 311 31.14 -6.16 0.28
N GLN A 312 30.42 -7.18 0.77
CA GLN A 312 29.13 -7.60 0.25
C GLN A 312 28.05 -6.53 0.46
N ALA A 313 28.00 -5.92 1.63
CA ALA A 313 27.12 -4.80 1.96
C ALA A 313 27.35 -3.61 1.02
N GLY A 314 28.61 -3.25 0.79
CA GLY A 314 28.99 -2.21 -0.17
C GLY A 314 28.53 -2.54 -1.60
N ALA A 315 28.65 -3.79 -2.03
CA ALA A 315 28.18 -4.25 -3.34
C ALA A 315 26.65 -4.15 -3.47
N VAL A 316 25.89 -4.65 -2.49
CA VAL A 316 24.41 -4.59 -2.50
C VAL A 316 23.93 -3.14 -2.46
N SER A 317 24.53 -2.30 -1.59
CA SER A 317 24.23 -0.88 -1.52
C SER A 317 24.47 -0.19 -2.86
N GLY A 318 25.59 -0.46 -3.51
CA GLY A 318 25.93 0.12 -4.82
C GLY A 318 24.92 -0.25 -5.90
N VAL A 319 24.51 -1.52 -5.96
CA VAL A 319 23.51 -2.01 -6.92
C VAL A 319 22.15 -1.33 -6.68
N LEU A 320 21.68 -1.27 -5.43
CA LEU A 320 20.39 -0.67 -5.12
C LEU A 320 20.38 0.85 -5.34
N GLN A 321 21.46 1.55 -4.94
CA GLN A 321 21.60 2.98 -5.17
C GLN A 321 21.65 3.34 -6.66
N ALA A 322 22.24 2.48 -7.51
CA ALA A 322 22.24 2.68 -8.96
C ALA A 322 20.81 2.72 -9.55
N THR A 323 19.82 2.10 -8.90
CA THR A 323 18.42 2.12 -9.36
C THR A 323 17.68 3.43 -9.05
N VAL A 324 18.17 4.26 -8.12
CA VAL A 324 17.46 5.47 -7.65
C VAL A 324 17.24 6.45 -8.80
N ALA A 325 18.26 6.69 -9.64
CA ALA A 325 18.16 7.62 -10.75
C ALA A 325 17.12 7.16 -11.79
N GLU A 326 17.08 5.87 -12.11
CA GLU A 326 16.14 5.32 -13.09
C GLU A 326 14.70 5.32 -12.55
N ARG A 327 14.51 4.93 -11.29
CA ARG A 327 13.19 5.02 -10.61
C ARG A 327 12.70 6.46 -10.52
N THR A 328 13.58 7.41 -10.22
CA THR A 328 13.25 8.84 -10.22
C THR A 328 12.77 9.27 -11.60
N SER A 329 13.50 8.90 -12.66
CA SER A 329 13.11 9.22 -14.03
C SER A 329 11.74 8.62 -14.42
N ILE A 330 11.44 7.40 -14.01
CA ILE A 330 10.12 6.77 -14.23
C ILE A 330 9.02 7.59 -13.52
N LEU A 331 9.25 7.98 -12.26
CA LEU A 331 8.29 8.75 -11.47
C LEU A 331 8.10 10.18 -12.02
N GLU A 332 9.16 10.83 -12.50
CA GLU A 332 9.08 12.13 -13.17
C GLU A 332 8.28 12.06 -14.47
N GLN A 333 8.51 11.03 -15.29
CA GLN A 333 7.72 10.81 -16.49
C GLN A 333 6.24 10.57 -16.17
N LEU A 334 5.94 9.81 -15.10
CA LEU A 334 4.57 9.61 -14.63
C LEU A 334 3.94 10.92 -14.14
N ARG A 335 4.67 11.70 -13.33
CA ARG A 335 4.25 13.02 -12.81
C ARG A 335 3.87 13.97 -13.93
N ASP A 336 4.75 14.07 -14.93
CA ASP A 336 4.63 15.04 -16.01
C ASP A 336 3.65 14.57 -17.12
N GLY A 337 3.07 13.37 -16.96
CA GLY A 337 2.16 12.74 -17.94
C GLY A 337 2.87 12.26 -19.20
N GLY A 338 4.18 12.07 -19.16
CA GLY A 338 4.99 11.49 -20.23
C GLY A 338 4.93 9.96 -20.28
N MET A 339 4.41 9.32 -19.23
CA MET A 339 4.25 7.86 -19.13
C MET A 339 2.91 7.52 -18.46
N GLU A 340 2.23 6.51 -18.99
CA GLU A 340 1.01 5.97 -18.37
C GLU A 340 1.36 5.17 -17.11
N ILE A 341 0.41 5.05 -16.17
CA ILE A 341 0.66 4.39 -14.89
C ILE A 341 1.02 2.90 -15.06
N GLU A 342 0.39 2.21 -16.01
CA GLU A 342 0.67 0.79 -16.28
C GLU A 342 2.09 0.63 -16.86
N ASP A 343 2.50 1.53 -17.75
CA ASP A 343 3.84 1.55 -18.33
C ASP A 343 4.90 1.85 -17.27
N ALA A 344 4.62 2.78 -16.34
CA ALA A 344 5.51 3.09 -15.22
C ALA A 344 5.67 1.92 -14.25
N LEU A 345 4.57 1.23 -13.92
CA LEU A 345 4.59 0.03 -13.07
C LEU A 345 5.40 -1.09 -13.73
N TYR A 346 5.19 -1.32 -15.04
CA TYR A 346 5.94 -2.33 -15.79
C TYR A 346 7.43 -1.98 -15.92
N ALA A 347 7.78 -0.71 -16.12
CA ALA A 347 9.17 -0.25 -16.11
C ALA A 347 9.83 -0.49 -14.75
N GLY A 348 9.12 -0.18 -13.65
CA GLY A 348 9.58 -0.47 -12.29
C GLY A 348 9.78 -1.97 -12.03
N TYR A 349 8.85 -2.82 -12.49
CA TYR A 349 8.99 -4.27 -12.42
C TYR A 349 10.23 -4.77 -13.18
N ARG A 350 10.43 -4.30 -14.42
CA ARG A 350 11.61 -4.68 -15.22
C ARG A 350 12.91 -4.28 -14.54
N LEU A 351 12.98 -3.06 -14.02
CA LEU A 351 14.15 -2.58 -13.29
C LEU A 351 14.43 -3.45 -12.07
N ALA A 352 13.40 -3.84 -11.30
CA ALA A 352 13.56 -4.75 -10.18
C ALA A 352 14.10 -6.11 -10.61
N THR A 353 13.54 -6.72 -11.66
CA THR A 353 14.01 -8.00 -12.20
C THR A 353 15.46 -7.93 -12.71
N GLN A 354 15.85 -6.83 -13.35
CA GLN A 354 17.24 -6.61 -13.79
C GLN A 354 18.20 -6.43 -12.62
N THR A 355 17.75 -5.77 -11.55
CA THR A 355 18.56 -5.55 -10.34
C THR A 355 18.78 -6.85 -9.56
N ALA A 356 17.82 -7.77 -9.63
CA ALA A 356 17.88 -9.06 -8.95
C ALA A 356 18.70 -10.14 -9.70
N ALA A 357 18.99 -9.94 -10.99
CA ALA A 357 19.71 -10.89 -11.85
C ALA A 357 21.23 -10.68 -11.81
#